data_AF-A0A2V6SWC3-F1
#
_entry.id   AF-A0A2V6SWC3-F1
#
_cell.length_a   1.000
_cell.length_b   1.000
_cell.length_c   1.000
_cell.angle_alpha   90.00
_cell.angle_beta   90.00
_cell.angle_gamma   90.00
#
_symmetry.space_group_name_H-M   'P 1'
#
loop_
_entity.id
_entity.type
_entity.pdbx_description
1 polymer ?
#
loop_
_entity_poly.entity_id
_entity_poly.type
_entity_poly.pdbx_seq_one_letter_code
_entity_poly.pdbx_strand_id
1 'polypeptide(L)'
;MEKLAVGLMLSLGAVFAVPATGFATAGLAEWEIRTPGGHVISHIDPLKSRYGDCLRKPDDVPGVVSDRPTDIYVSHLEWWTYYPGHVVGKGRGGYFVFAEETRAVTFLPTEPRLAEEIRRRGLGAPLSTRLTAGDGWNEAWLPLYRERCRKLSTPGDPEFAALGEAERRALLALCAQFGIP
;
A
#
# COMPACT_ATOMS: atom_id res chain seq x y z
N MET A 1 -53.08 -47.07 37.90
CA MET A 1 -52.65 -46.17 38.98
C MET A 1 -51.14 -46.00 38.86
N GLU A 2 -50.62 -44.83 39.28
CA GLU A 2 -49.21 -44.39 39.26
C GLU A 2 -48.73 -43.88 37.88
N LYS A 3 -48.74 -42.57 37.60
CA LYS A 3 -47.89 -41.45 38.03
C LYS A 3 -46.47 -41.43 37.42
N LEU A 4 -46.28 -40.44 36.53
CA LEU A 4 -45.12 -39.55 36.35
C LEU A 4 -43.69 -40.12 36.27
N ALA A 5 -43.00 -39.85 35.15
CA ALA A 5 -41.75 -39.10 35.18
C ALA A 5 -41.44 -38.42 33.83
N VAL A 6 -41.19 -37.12 33.92
CA VAL A 6 -40.65 -36.20 32.92
C VAL A 6 -39.28 -36.65 32.45
N GLY A 7 -38.97 -36.46 31.17
CA GLY A 7 -37.65 -36.70 30.59
C GLY A 7 -37.46 -36.04 29.24
N LEU A 8 -37.56 -34.72 29.19
CA LEU A 8 -37.14 -33.91 28.04
C LEU A 8 -35.60 -33.99 27.93
N MET A 9 -35.08 -34.77 26.99
CA MET A 9 -33.67 -34.66 26.58
C MET A 9 -33.58 -33.89 25.28
N LEU A 10 -33.28 -32.59 25.41
CA LEU A 10 -32.56 -31.84 24.40
C LEU A 10 -31.19 -32.51 24.19
N SER A 11 -30.91 -32.93 22.97
CA SER A 11 -29.54 -33.05 22.47
C SER A 11 -29.36 -32.14 21.27
N LEU A 12 -29.27 -30.85 21.60
CA LEU A 12 -28.51 -29.88 20.83
C LEU A 12 -27.02 -30.28 20.91
N GLY A 13 -26.36 -30.52 19.78
CA GLY A 13 -24.92 -30.75 19.73
C GLY A 13 -24.52 -31.52 18.47
N ALA A 14 -23.63 -31.05 17.62
CA ALA A 14 -22.88 -29.82 17.59
C ALA A 14 -22.64 -29.50 16.11
N VAL A 15 -22.99 -28.29 15.69
CA VAL A 15 -22.39 -27.70 14.49
C VAL A 15 -20.90 -27.64 14.81
N PHE A 16 -20.10 -28.46 14.13
CA PHE A 16 -18.65 -28.30 14.11
C PHE A 16 -18.36 -26.97 13.43
N ALA A 17 -18.48 -25.89 14.19
CA ALA A 17 -17.79 -24.65 13.93
C ALA A 17 -16.31 -24.94 14.15
N VAL A 18 -15.66 -25.49 13.13
CA VAL A 18 -14.21 -25.44 13.04
C VAL A 18 -13.89 -23.96 12.98
N PRO A 19 -13.19 -23.38 13.97
CA PRO A 19 -12.63 -22.07 13.77
C PRO A 19 -11.55 -22.28 12.74
N ALA A 20 -11.84 -21.95 11.48
CA ALA A 20 -10.79 -21.58 10.57
C ALA A 20 -10.17 -20.33 11.22
N THR A 21 -9.09 -20.53 11.97
CA THR A 21 -8.13 -19.47 12.26
C THR A 21 -7.56 -19.05 10.91
N GLY A 22 -8.34 -18.24 10.19
CA GLY A 22 -7.85 -17.46 9.08
C GLY A 22 -6.84 -16.53 9.70
N PHE A 23 -5.56 -16.89 9.60
CA PHE A 23 -4.49 -15.94 9.78
C PHE A 23 -4.63 -14.92 8.66
N ALA A 24 -5.41 -13.86 8.91
CA ALA A 24 -5.35 -12.66 8.12
C ALA A 24 -4.03 -11.98 8.46
N THR A 25 -3.01 -12.23 7.64
CA THR A 25 -1.83 -11.39 7.63
C THR A 25 -2.31 -10.02 7.15
N ALA A 26 -2.60 -9.10 8.07
CA ALA A 26 -2.82 -7.70 7.73
C ALA A 26 -1.56 -7.26 6.98
N GLY A 27 -1.70 -7.06 5.67
CA GLY A 27 -0.59 -7.18 4.76
C GLY A 27 0.33 -5.98 4.88
N LEU A 28 1.57 -6.21 5.28
CA LEU A 28 2.72 -5.36 4.93
C LEU A 28 2.82 -5.09 3.40
N ALA A 29 1.97 -5.75 2.60
CA ALA A 29 1.80 -5.52 1.18
C ALA A 29 1.08 -4.20 0.85
N GLU A 30 0.24 -3.67 1.74
CA GLU A 30 -0.47 -2.42 1.48
C GLU A 30 0.47 -1.23 1.62
N TRP A 31 0.40 -0.25 0.73
CA TRP A 31 1.15 0.99 0.87
C TRP A 31 0.50 2.11 0.09
N GLU A 32 0.76 3.33 0.55
CA GLU A 32 0.37 4.55 -0.12
C GLU A 32 1.51 5.55 -0.02
N ILE A 33 1.75 6.27 -1.10
CA ILE A 33 2.71 7.38 -1.15
C ILE A 33 2.04 8.62 -1.71
N ARG A 34 2.58 9.79 -1.39
CA ARG A 34 2.08 11.05 -1.93
C ARG A 34 2.95 11.52 -3.09
N THR A 35 2.29 11.96 -4.15
CA THR A 35 2.96 12.69 -5.23
C THR A 35 3.36 14.09 -4.74
N PRO A 36 4.29 14.79 -5.43
CA PRO A 36 4.69 16.15 -5.05
C PRO A 36 3.53 17.16 -4.97
N GLY A 37 2.50 17.04 -5.81
CA GLY A 37 1.30 17.88 -5.75
C GLY A 37 0.18 17.34 -4.84
N GLY A 38 0.46 16.31 -4.04
CA GLY A 38 -0.42 15.85 -2.95
C GLY A 38 -1.45 14.79 -3.31
N HIS A 39 -1.42 14.26 -4.54
CA HIS A 39 -2.20 13.08 -4.95
C HIS A 39 -1.61 11.81 -4.34
N VAL A 40 -2.32 10.69 -4.46
CA VAL A 40 -1.91 9.43 -3.82
C VAL A 40 -1.68 8.37 -4.87
N ILE A 41 -0.55 7.69 -4.77
CA ILE A 41 -0.31 6.42 -5.46
C ILE A 41 -0.53 5.31 -4.42
N SER A 42 -1.48 4.42 -4.70
CA SER A 42 -1.94 3.42 -3.74
C SER A 42 -1.83 2.01 -4.27
N HIS A 43 -1.42 1.12 -3.38
CA HIS A 43 -1.53 -0.33 -3.47
C HIS A 43 -2.22 -0.82 -2.20
N ILE A 44 -3.55 -0.87 -2.20
CA ILE A 44 -4.34 -1.20 -1.00
C ILE A 44 -5.50 -2.12 -1.35
N ASP A 45 -5.90 -3.01 -0.46
CA ASP A 45 -6.92 -4.04 -0.71
C ASP A 45 -8.26 -3.50 -1.20
N PRO A 46 -8.80 -2.35 -0.70
CA PRO A 46 -10.05 -1.80 -1.19
C PRO A 46 -10.04 -1.48 -2.69
N LEU A 47 -8.87 -1.18 -3.26
CA LEU A 47 -8.73 -0.71 -4.64
C LEU A 47 -8.00 -1.71 -5.55
N LYS A 48 -7.06 -2.47 -5.01
CA LYS A 48 -6.07 -3.28 -5.75
C LYS A 48 -6.72 -4.29 -6.68
N SER A 49 -7.79 -4.94 -6.25
CA SER A 49 -8.48 -5.94 -7.08
C SER A 49 -9.07 -5.36 -8.37
N ARG A 50 -9.50 -4.09 -8.33
CA ARG A 50 -10.14 -3.41 -9.47
C ARG A 50 -9.18 -2.52 -10.25
N TYR A 51 -8.27 -1.84 -9.55
CA TYR A 51 -7.45 -0.76 -10.11
C TYR A 51 -5.95 -1.06 -10.07
N GLY A 52 -5.51 -2.18 -9.47
CA GLY A 52 -4.09 -2.44 -9.21
C GLY A 52 -3.44 -1.30 -8.42
N ASP A 53 -2.18 -1.03 -8.72
CA ASP A 53 -1.51 0.20 -8.30
C ASP A 53 -2.16 1.37 -9.04
N CYS A 54 -2.61 2.39 -8.32
CA CYS A 54 -3.38 3.46 -8.94
C CYS A 54 -2.99 4.84 -8.44
N LEU A 55 -3.06 5.82 -9.34
CA LEU A 55 -2.99 7.25 -9.02
C LEU A 55 -4.41 7.75 -8.80
N ARG A 56 -4.67 8.27 -7.59
CA ARG A 56 -6.00 8.67 -7.15
C ARG A 56 -5.96 10.01 -6.42
N LYS A 57 -7.13 10.56 -6.16
CA LYS A 57 -7.28 11.73 -5.28
C LYS A 57 -6.83 11.38 -3.85
N PRO A 58 -6.40 12.38 -3.05
CA PRO A 58 -6.22 12.18 -1.61
C PRO A 58 -7.54 11.89 -0.90
N ASP A 59 -7.47 11.24 0.26
CA ASP A 59 -8.64 10.99 1.09
C ASP A 59 -9.25 12.31 1.59
N ASP A 60 -10.58 12.40 1.54
CA ASP A 60 -11.32 13.52 2.10
C ASP A 60 -11.23 13.50 3.65
N VAL A 61 -11.18 12.28 4.22
CA VAL A 61 -10.96 12.01 5.65
C VAL A 61 -9.85 10.96 5.76
N PRO A 62 -8.77 11.18 6.54
CA PRO A 62 -7.67 10.23 6.66
C PRO A 62 -8.14 8.80 6.99
N GLY A 63 -7.75 7.82 6.16
CA GLY A 63 -8.10 6.41 6.34
C GLY A 63 -9.48 6.02 5.80
N VAL A 64 -10.26 6.97 5.28
CA VAL A 64 -11.54 6.70 4.60
C VAL A 64 -11.30 6.79 3.10
N VAL A 65 -10.94 5.64 2.51
CA VAL A 65 -10.60 5.55 1.09
C VAL A 65 -11.87 5.54 0.23
N SER A 66 -11.90 6.39 -0.80
CA SER A 66 -12.94 6.36 -1.82
C SER A 66 -12.64 5.33 -2.90
N ASP A 67 -13.63 4.49 -3.24
CA ASP A 67 -13.56 3.50 -4.31
C ASP A 67 -14.29 3.95 -5.59
N ARG A 68 -14.75 5.20 -5.64
CA ARG A 68 -15.48 5.74 -6.78
C ARG A 68 -14.59 5.81 -8.02
N PRO A 69 -15.04 5.35 -9.20
CA PRO A 69 -14.24 5.42 -10.41
C PRO A 69 -13.76 6.83 -10.79
N THR A 70 -14.52 7.87 -10.46
CA THR A 70 -14.17 9.28 -10.70
C THR A 70 -12.99 9.78 -9.87
N ASP A 71 -12.66 9.07 -8.80
CA ASP A 71 -11.61 9.42 -7.85
C ASP A 71 -10.28 8.74 -8.21
N ILE A 72 -10.27 7.89 -9.24
CA ILE A 72 -9.11 7.17 -9.78
C ILE A 72 -8.70 7.80 -11.12
N TYR A 73 -7.54 8.45 -11.17
CA TYR A 73 -7.05 9.13 -12.37
C TYR A 73 -6.33 8.17 -13.32
N VAL A 74 -5.50 7.28 -12.77
CA VAL A 74 -4.79 6.26 -13.53
C VAL A 74 -4.83 4.95 -12.77
N SER A 75 -5.13 3.85 -13.46
CA SER A 75 -5.15 2.50 -12.88
C SER A 75 -4.05 1.62 -13.47
N HIS A 76 -3.67 0.60 -12.71
CA HIS A 76 -2.65 -0.40 -13.00
C HIS A 76 -1.34 0.23 -13.46
N LEU A 77 -0.82 1.13 -12.63
CA LEU A 77 0.48 1.74 -12.84
C LEU A 77 1.54 0.63 -12.94
N GLU A 78 2.29 0.66 -14.03
CA GLU A 78 3.49 -0.16 -14.19
C GLU A 78 4.72 0.60 -13.68
N TRP A 79 4.78 1.90 -13.98
CA TRP A 79 5.82 2.81 -13.51
C TRP A 79 5.36 4.27 -13.60
N TRP A 80 6.03 5.14 -12.84
CA TRP A 80 5.83 6.59 -12.89
C TRP A 80 7.12 7.37 -12.67
N THR A 81 7.10 8.66 -12.96
CA THR A 81 8.19 9.62 -12.77
C THR A 81 7.57 10.97 -12.41
N TYR A 82 8.14 11.62 -11.41
CA TYR A 82 7.72 12.96 -11.02
C TYR A 82 8.39 14.01 -11.89
N TYR A 83 7.60 14.97 -12.35
CA TYR A 83 8.02 16.20 -13.01
C TYR A 83 7.43 17.39 -12.26
N PRO A 84 7.96 18.61 -12.41
CA PRO A 84 7.33 19.81 -11.86
C PRO A 84 5.84 19.90 -12.22
N GLY A 85 4.97 19.79 -11.20
CA GLY A 85 3.50 19.84 -11.33
C GLY A 85 2.85 18.67 -12.07
N HIS A 86 3.60 17.58 -12.36
CA HIS A 86 3.10 16.48 -13.17
C HIS A 86 3.57 15.10 -12.69
N VAL A 87 2.74 14.10 -12.91
CA VAL A 87 3.12 12.69 -12.84
C VAL A 87 3.06 12.10 -14.24
N VAL A 88 4.14 11.47 -14.66
CA VAL A 88 4.26 10.85 -15.98
C VAL A 88 4.49 9.37 -15.81
N GLY A 89 3.87 8.52 -16.61
CA GLY A 89 4.01 7.08 -16.40
C GLY A 89 3.44 6.21 -17.49
N LYS A 90 3.29 4.93 -17.14
CA LYS A 90 2.53 3.94 -17.89
C LYS A 90 1.56 3.23 -16.97
N GLY A 91 0.32 3.07 -17.41
CA GLY A 91 -0.69 2.24 -16.74
C GLY A 91 -1.61 1.55 -17.74
N ARG A 92 -2.77 1.05 -17.28
CA ARG A 92 -3.73 0.31 -18.13
C ARG A 92 -4.15 1.07 -19.39
N GLY A 93 -4.30 2.40 -19.31
CA GLY A 93 -4.68 3.26 -20.43
C GLY A 93 -3.56 3.60 -21.41
N GLY A 94 -2.36 3.03 -21.23
CA GLY A 94 -1.15 3.37 -21.99
C GLY A 94 -0.22 4.31 -21.22
N TYR A 95 0.59 5.05 -21.96
CA TYR A 95 1.46 6.08 -21.39
C TYR A 95 0.60 7.28 -20.98
N PHE A 96 0.99 8.01 -19.95
CA PHE A 96 0.19 9.14 -19.49
C PHE A 96 1.03 10.32 -19.03
N VAL A 97 0.43 11.51 -19.13
CA VAL A 97 0.84 12.72 -18.43
C VAL A 97 -0.36 13.18 -17.59
N PHE A 98 -0.20 13.17 -16.27
CA PHE A 98 -1.15 13.70 -15.30
C PHE A 98 -0.68 15.07 -14.82
N ALA A 99 -1.52 16.08 -14.97
CA ALA A 99 -1.28 17.42 -14.44
C ALA A 99 -1.87 17.51 -13.04
N GLU A 100 -1.04 17.74 -12.03
CA GLU A 100 -1.47 17.67 -10.63
C GLU A 100 -2.47 18.78 -10.28
N GLU A 101 -2.25 20.00 -10.74
CA GLU A 101 -3.12 21.14 -10.43
C GLU A 101 -4.55 20.96 -10.99
N THR A 102 -4.66 20.53 -12.25
CA THR A 102 -5.95 20.43 -12.95
C THR A 102 -6.57 19.05 -12.86
N ARG A 103 -5.83 18.05 -12.35
CA ARG A 103 -6.19 16.62 -12.28
C ARG A 103 -6.47 16.00 -13.65
N ALA A 104 -6.05 16.67 -14.72
CA ALA A 104 -6.26 16.19 -16.08
C ALA A 104 -5.24 15.11 -16.43
N VAL A 105 -5.72 14.01 -17.02
CA VAL A 105 -4.88 12.94 -17.56
C VAL A 105 -4.90 12.99 -19.08
N THR A 106 -3.73 12.97 -19.70
CA THR A 106 -3.58 12.78 -21.15
C THR A 106 -2.94 11.42 -21.39
N PHE A 107 -3.71 10.50 -21.99
CA PHE A 107 -3.20 9.18 -22.38
C PHE A 107 -2.60 9.22 -23.79
N LEU A 108 -1.52 8.47 -23.96
CA LEU A 108 -0.68 8.43 -25.15
C LEU A 108 -0.39 6.96 -25.48
N PRO A 109 -0.44 6.59 -26.78
CA PRO A 109 -0.37 5.19 -27.17
C PRO A 109 1.05 4.60 -27.07
N THR A 110 2.09 5.44 -27.12
CA THR A 110 3.49 4.97 -27.22
C THR A 110 4.46 5.86 -26.46
N GLU A 111 5.61 5.30 -26.08
CA GLU A 111 6.68 6.03 -25.38
C GLU A 111 7.25 7.21 -26.20
N PRO A 112 7.44 7.11 -27.53
CA PRO A 112 7.84 8.27 -28.33
C PRO A 112 6.83 9.42 -28.28
N ARG A 113 5.52 9.12 -28.25
CA ARG A 113 4.48 10.14 -28.09
C ARG A 113 4.51 10.76 -26.70
N LEU A 114 4.82 9.96 -25.67
CA LEU A 114 5.06 10.49 -24.34
C LEU A 114 6.24 11.47 -24.31
N ALA A 115 7.37 11.09 -24.90
CA ALA A 115 8.55 11.96 -24.96
C ALA A 115 8.29 13.25 -25.76
N GLU A 116 7.49 13.19 -26.83
CA GLU A 116 7.02 14.36 -27.56
C GLU A 116 6.14 15.26 -26.68
N GLU A 117 5.20 14.69 -25.93
CA GLU A 117 4.29 15.43 -25.07
C GLU A 117 5.01 16.12 -23.90
N ILE A 118 5.98 15.43 -23.26
CA ILE A 118 6.83 16.01 -22.21
C ILE A 118 7.58 17.23 -22.74
N ARG A 119 8.17 17.14 -23.94
CA ARG A 119 8.87 18.26 -24.59
C ARG A 119 7.91 19.38 -24.97
N ARG A 120 6.76 19.05 -25.56
CA ARG A 120 5.74 20.03 -25.98
C ARG A 120 5.22 20.85 -24.81
N ARG A 121 5.03 20.23 -23.65
CA ARG A 121 4.60 20.89 -22.40
C ARG A 121 5.73 21.62 -21.67
N GLY A 122 6.98 21.40 -22.06
CA GLY A 122 8.14 22.03 -21.41
C GLY A 122 8.27 21.64 -19.94
N LEU A 123 8.03 20.36 -19.59
CA LEU A 123 8.01 19.90 -18.19
C LEU A 123 9.37 20.05 -17.46
N GLY A 124 10.45 20.32 -18.18
CA GLY A 124 11.79 20.46 -17.61
C GLY A 124 12.41 19.11 -17.23
N ALA A 125 13.35 19.14 -16.27
CA ALA A 125 14.01 17.95 -15.77
C ALA A 125 13.08 17.15 -14.84
N PRO A 126 13.15 15.80 -14.87
CA PRO A 126 12.41 14.98 -13.91
C PRO A 126 12.94 15.19 -12.48
N LEU A 127 12.03 15.15 -11.52
CA LEU A 127 12.31 15.24 -10.08
C LEU A 127 12.67 13.89 -9.46
N SER A 128 12.38 12.80 -10.16
CA SER A 128 12.70 11.43 -9.76
C SER A 128 13.25 10.62 -10.92
N THR A 129 13.80 9.46 -10.63
CA THR A 129 13.96 8.39 -11.63
C THR A 129 12.60 7.77 -11.96
N ARG A 130 12.58 6.80 -12.87
CA ARG A 130 11.44 5.89 -13.03
C ARG A 130 11.27 5.09 -11.74
N LEU A 131 10.06 5.15 -11.17
CA LEU A 131 9.61 4.49 -9.96
C LEU A 131 8.61 3.39 -10.33
N THR A 132 8.55 2.35 -9.50
CA THR A 132 7.69 1.18 -9.65
C THR A 132 6.99 0.86 -8.33
N ALA A 133 6.11 -0.13 -8.34
CA ALA A 133 5.46 -0.65 -7.14
C ALA A 133 6.44 -0.94 -5.99
N GLY A 134 7.62 -1.52 -6.31
CA GLY A 134 8.65 -1.82 -5.32
C GLY A 134 9.27 -0.56 -4.71
N ASP A 135 9.43 0.50 -5.49
CA ASP A 135 9.92 1.79 -4.99
C ASP A 135 8.88 2.45 -4.09
N GLY A 136 7.59 2.38 -4.44
CA GLY A 136 6.51 2.86 -3.59
C GLY A 136 6.42 2.12 -2.25
N TRP A 137 6.58 0.79 -2.27
CA TRP A 137 6.67 -0.01 -1.05
C TRP A 137 7.87 0.41 -0.19
N ASN A 138 9.05 0.59 -0.81
CA ASN A 138 10.25 1.01 -0.11
C ASN A 138 10.08 2.41 0.51
N GLU A 139 9.49 3.36 -0.22
CA GLU A 139 9.25 4.72 0.27
C GLU A 139 8.30 4.72 1.48
N ALA A 140 7.22 3.95 1.43
CA ALA A 140 6.25 3.86 2.51
C ALA A 140 6.82 3.17 3.76
N TRP A 141 7.55 2.07 3.59
CA TRP A 141 7.88 1.17 4.69
C TRP A 141 9.32 1.27 5.21
N LEU A 142 10.30 1.55 4.34
CA LEU A 142 11.72 1.54 4.73
C LEU A 142 12.04 2.54 5.85
N PRO A 143 11.46 3.76 5.92
CA PRO A 143 11.67 4.65 7.05
C PRO A 143 11.19 4.04 8.38
N LEU A 144 10.04 3.37 8.39
CA LEU A 144 9.48 2.73 9.58
C LEU A 144 10.33 1.55 10.04
N TYR A 145 10.79 0.71 9.10
CA TYR A 145 11.71 -0.37 9.41
C TYR A 145 13.04 0.17 9.96
N ARG A 146 13.59 1.22 9.36
CA ARG A 146 14.82 1.87 9.84
C ARG A 146 14.68 2.39 11.26
N GLU A 147 13.58 3.06 11.57
CA GLU A 147 13.33 3.55 12.92
C GLU A 147 13.21 2.41 13.93
N ARG A 148 12.46 1.36 13.59
CA ARG A 148 12.30 0.19 14.47
C ARG A 148 13.60 -0.56 14.71
N CYS A 149 14.40 -0.77 13.67
CA CYS A 149 15.72 -1.37 13.81
C CYS A 149 16.65 -0.50 14.68
N ARG A 150 16.65 0.83 14.49
CA ARG A 150 17.41 1.75 15.34
C ARG A 150 17.01 1.65 16.82
N LYS A 151 15.70 1.63 17.11
CA LYS A 151 15.18 1.47 18.48
C LYS A 151 15.53 0.10 19.05
N LEU A 152 15.42 -0.97 18.26
CA LEU A 152 15.82 -2.31 18.66
C LEU A 152 17.32 -2.36 19.00
N SER A 153 18.18 -1.74 18.20
CA SER A 153 19.63 -1.65 18.45
C SER A 153 19.97 -0.75 19.65
N THR A 154 19.02 0.05 20.16
CA THR A 154 19.22 0.91 21.34
C THR A 154 19.02 0.08 22.63
N PRO A 155 20.05 -0.05 23.49
CA PRO A 155 19.91 -0.77 24.76
C PRO A 155 18.86 -0.12 25.65
N GLY A 156 17.96 -0.93 26.22
CA GLY A 156 16.96 -0.46 27.17
C GLY A 156 15.78 0.32 26.57
N ASP A 157 15.61 0.31 25.24
CA ASP A 157 14.43 0.92 24.62
C ASP A 157 13.14 0.25 25.13
N PRO A 158 12.17 1.03 25.66
CA PRO A 158 10.98 0.50 26.30
C PRO A 158 10.04 -0.24 25.32
N GLU A 159 10.08 0.08 24.03
CA GLU A 159 9.27 -0.62 22.99
C GLU A 159 9.66 -2.10 22.88
N PHE A 160 10.90 -2.44 23.25
CA PHE A 160 11.47 -3.78 23.14
C PHE A 160 11.90 -4.38 24.48
N ALA A 161 11.46 -3.81 25.61
CA ALA A 161 11.84 -4.26 26.94
C ALA A 161 11.30 -5.67 27.28
N ALA A 162 10.19 -6.07 26.66
CA ALA A 162 9.56 -7.37 26.87
C ALA A 162 10.16 -8.51 26.04
N LEU A 163 11.07 -8.21 25.09
CA LEU A 163 11.66 -9.23 24.23
C LEU A 163 12.68 -10.09 24.96
N GLY A 164 12.63 -11.40 24.75
CA GLY A 164 13.69 -12.31 25.16
C GLY A 164 14.98 -12.10 24.36
N GLU A 165 16.11 -12.58 24.89
CA GLU A 165 17.42 -12.45 24.23
C GLU A 165 17.48 -13.13 22.85
N ALA A 166 16.81 -14.27 22.70
CA ALA A 166 16.73 -14.99 21.43
C ALA A 166 15.92 -14.22 20.37
N GLU A 167 14.77 -13.67 20.77
CA GLU A 167 13.89 -12.88 19.89
C GLU A 167 14.57 -11.59 19.44
N ARG A 168 15.22 -10.89 20.39
CA ARG A 168 16.01 -9.69 20.10
C ARG A 168 17.13 -9.98 19.10
N ARG A 169 17.86 -11.09 19.26
CA ARG A 169 18.89 -11.51 18.28
C ARG A 169 18.30 -11.82 16.91
N ALA A 170 17.17 -12.52 16.86
CA ALA A 170 16.51 -12.83 15.58
C ALA A 170 16.06 -11.57 14.83
N LEU A 171 15.50 -10.59 15.54
CA LEU A 171 15.08 -9.32 14.95
C LEU A 171 16.26 -8.44 14.51
N LEU A 172 17.36 -8.42 15.27
CA LEU A 172 18.59 -7.73 14.85
C LEU A 172 19.21 -8.37 13.60
N ALA A 173 19.20 -9.70 13.51
CA ALA A 173 19.64 -10.42 12.31
C ALA A 173 18.77 -10.09 11.10
N LEU A 174 17.45 -9.92 11.30
CA LEU A 174 16.54 -9.45 10.26
C LEU A 174 16.85 -8.01 9.82
N CYS A 175 17.09 -7.09 10.76
CA CYS A 175 17.50 -5.71 10.45
C CYS A 175 18.77 -5.66 9.59
N ALA A 176 19.76 -6.50 9.92
CA ALA A 176 21.00 -6.60 9.15
C ALA A 176 20.78 -7.09 7.70
N GLN A 177 19.79 -7.96 7.45
CA GLN A 177 19.44 -8.40 6.09
C GLN A 177 18.88 -7.28 5.22
N PHE A 178 18.23 -6.27 5.83
CA PHE A 178 17.74 -5.08 5.14
C PHE A 178 18.82 -4.00 4.95
N GLY A 179 20.07 -4.25 5.37
CA GLY A 179 21.15 -3.27 5.33
C GLY A 179 20.93 -2.10 6.30
N ILE A 180 20.14 -2.32 7.35
CA ILE A 180 19.82 -1.32 8.36
C ILE A 180 20.65 -1.63 9.62
N PRO A 181 21.48 -0.69 10.10
CA PRO A 181 22.29 -0.87 11.31
C PRO A 181 21.44 -0.99 12.59
#